data_AF-T0MGT3-F1
#
_entry.id   AF-T0MGT3-F1
#
_cell.length_a   1.000
_cell.length_b   1.000
_cell.length_c   1.000
_cell.angle_alpha   90.00
_cell.angle_beta   90.00
_cell.angle_gamma   90.00
#
_symmetry.space_group_name_H-M   'P 1'
#
loop_
_entity.id
_entity.type
_entity.pdbx_description
1 polymer ?
#
loop_
_entity_poly.entity_id
_entity_poly.type
_entity_poly.pdbx_seq_one_letter_code
_entity_poly.pdbx_strand_id
1 'polypeptide(L)'
;MKIFSNFLNLFQDFEKIFNLIEFYKNHDSLKLLVKSFCEKLIILIESFMKIEFICDYDNENMFFYNNKDLKLLIVILNSISYISESLNELDRSIDYNYKINLDSFIFKTLRNIESLYTFKLELYVRNILHKFNFEHNKVSKNLISIFEKNIFYFDIEDLFDDVKMNLMETIVIQILSRIYLLDFDEITAENMIYEVAAVKNYLKKRYQSIPSFNVLESYLKIFICSTENKEIFIENFYVLSNEIFSFEQIIWSLKDKDNVCDLLDVYLKRKSLKNENLELKNAD
;
A
#
# COMPACT_ATOMS: atom_id res chain seq x y z
N MET A 1 13.98 -15.91 4.61
CA MET A 1 12.54 -15.61 4.49
C MET A 1 11.71 -16.44 5.45
N LYS A 2 10.81 -15.80 6.21
CA LYS A 2 9.96 -16.46 7.22
C LYS A 2 8.54 -16.69 6.68
N ILE A 3 8.15 -17.97 6.61
CA ILE A 3 6.81 -18.43 6.21
C ILE A 3 6.33 -19.53 7.17
N PHE A 4 5.03 -19.83 7.17
CA PHE A 4 4.50 -20.97 7.94
C PHE A 4 4.92 -22.31 7.31
N SER A 5 5.57 -23.17 8.10
CA SER A 5 6.13 -24.45 7.64
C SER A 5 5.09 -25.42 7.08
N ASN A 6 3.83 -25.33 7.50
CA ASN A 6 2.75 -26.19 7.00
C ASN A 6 2.56 -26.03 5.48
N PHE A 7 2.71 -24.82 4.94
CA PHE A 7 2.63 -24.61 3.49
C PHE A 7 3.83 -25.22 2.79
N LEU A 8 5.04 -24.98 3.30
CA LEU A 8 6.27 -25.57 2.75
C LEU A 8 6.16 -27.11 2.69
N ASN A 9 5.71 -27.73 3.78
CA ASN A 9 5.52 -29.18 3.85
C ASN A 9 4.48 -29.66 2.83
N LEU A 10 3.36 -28.95 2.68
CA LEU A 10 2.32 -29.32 1.70
C LEU A 10 2.85 -29.27 0.26
N PHE A 11 3.59 -28.22 -0.11
CA PHE A 11 4.18 -28.11 -1.46
C PHE A 11 5.25 -29.18 -1.70
N GLN A 12 6.13 -29.44 -0.73
CA GLN A 12 7.15 -30.49 -0.84
C GLN A 12 6.55 -31.89 -0.96
N ASP A 13 5.50 -32.19 -0.19
CA ASP A 13 4.84 -33.49 -0.26
C ASP A 13 4.04 -33.65 -1.55
N PHE A 14 3.43 -32.57 -2.06
CA PHE A 14 2.83 -32.56 -3.39
C PHE A 14 3.88 -32.87 -4.46
N GLU A 15 5.02 -32.17 -4.47
CA GLU A 15 6.09 -32.34 -5.46
C GLU A 15 6.63 -33.78 -5.50
N LYS A 16 6.86 -34.39 -4.32
CA LYS A 16 7.31 -35.79 -4.23
C LYS A 16 6.33 -36.75 -4.90
N ILE A 17 5.04 -36.60 -4.64
CA ILE A 17 4.00 -37.49 -5.20
C ILE A 17 3.78 -37.19 -6.68
N PHE A 18 3.79 -35.91 -7.05
CA PHE A 18 3.68 -35.45 -8.44
C PHE A 18 4.76 -36.10 -9.31
N ASN A 19 6.03 -36.02 -8.90
CA ASN A 19 7.15 -36.62 -9.63
C ASN A 19 7.00 -38.14 -9.80
N LEU A 20 6.45 -38.84 -8.81
CA LEU A 20 6.17 -40.27 -8.92
C LEU A 20 5.04 -40.57 -9.92
N ILE A 21 3.94 -39.82 -9.89
CA ILE A 21 2.81 -40.01 -10.80
C ILE A 21 3.18 -39.65 -12.25
N GLU A 22 3.92 -38.55 -12.41
CA GLU A 22 4.43 -38.08 -13.70
C GLU A 22 5.33 -39.13 -14.37
N PHE A 23 6.21 -39.79 -13.61
CA PHE A 23 7.05 -40.89 -14.11
C PHE A 23 6.22 -42.01 -14.78
N TYR A 24 5.05 -42.34 -14.22
CA TYR A 24 4.15 -43.34 -14.78
C TYR A 24 3.15 -42.78 -15.80
N LYS A 25 3.17 -41.48 -16.09
CA LYS A 25 2.27 -40.78 -17.04
C LYS A 25 0.78 -41.03 -16.77
N ASN A 26 0.39 -41.18 -15.50
CA ASN A 26 -0.98 -41.47 -15.13
C ASN A 26 -1.80 -40.18 -14.96
N HIS A 27 -2.47 -39.76 -16.03
CA HIS A 27 -3.25 -38.51 -16.06
C HIS A 27 -4.41 -38.48 -15.06
N ASP A 28 -5.11 -39.59 -14.83
CA ASP A 28 -6.25 -39.62 -13.90
C ASP A 28 -5.79 -39.51 -12.45
N SER A 29 -4.70 -40.21 -12.09
CA SER A 29 -4.07 -40.04 -10.79
C SER A 29 -3.55 -38.61 -10.59
N LEU A 30 -3.04 -37.97 -11.64
CA LEU A 30 -2.60 -36.57 -11.56
C LEU A 30 -3.78 -35.62 -11.28
N LYS A 31 -4.92 -35.78 -11.96
CA LYS A 31 -6.14 -35.00 -11.68
C LYS A 31 -6.59 -35.16 -10.23
N LEU A 32 -6.58 -36.38 -9.71
CA LEU A 32 -6.94 -36.67 -8.32
C LEU A 32 -5.95 -36.05 -7.32
N LEU A 33 -4.65 -36.08 -7.62
CA LEU A 33 -3.63 -35.45 -6.80
C LEU A 33 -3.83 -33.93 -6.74
N VAL A 34 -4.01 -33.28 -7.89
CA VAL A 34 -4.24 -31.83 -7.99
C VAL A 34 -5.48 -31.42 -7.21
N LYS A 35 -6.59 -32.16 -7.36
CA LYS A 35 -7.81 -31.91 -6.60
C LYS A 35 -7.59 -32.02 -5.07
N SER A 36 -6.94 -33.09 -4.63
CA SER A 36 -6.63 -33.31 -3.20
C SER A 36 -5.71 -32.24 -2.63
N PHE A 37 -4.73 -31.80 -3.41
CA PHE A 37 -3.85 -30.68 -3.06
C PHE A 37 -4.64 -29.38 -2.91
N CYS A 38 -5.50 -29.07 -3.87
CA CYS A 38 -6.36 -27.88 -3.84
C CYS A 38 -7.23 -27.85 -2.58
N GLU A 39 -7.92 -28.94 -2.26
CA GLU A 39 -8.75 -29.07 -1.07
C GLU A 39 -7.95 -28.83 0.23
N LYS A 40 -6.77 -29.43 0.35
CA LYS A 40 -5.90 -29.24 1.53
C LYS A 40 -5.35 -27.83 1.62
N LEU A 41 -4.97 -27.23 0.50
CA LEU A 41 -4.42 -25.88 0.46
C LEU A 41 -5.48 -24.85 0.89
N ILE A 42 -6.73 -25.01 0.44
CA ILE A 42 -7.85 -24.15 0.88
C ILE A 42 -7.99 -24.18 2.39
N ILE A 43 -8.01 -25.38 3.00
CA ILE A 43 -8.12 -25.52 4.46
C ILE A 43 -6.97 -24.79 5.18
N LEU A 44 -5.75 -24.88 4.66
CA LEU A 44 -4.61 -24.16 5.23
C LEU A 44 -4.73 -22.64 5.05
N ILE A 45 -5.16 -22.16 3.88
CA ILE A 45 -5.36 -20.72 3.63
C ILE A 45 -6.45 -20.17 4.57
N GLU A 46 -7.57 -20.89 4.73
CA GLU A 46 -8.65 -20.51 5.65
C GLU A 46 -8.20 -20.49 7.11
N SER A 47 -7.15 -21.24 7.47
CA SER A 47 -6.59 -21.20 8.82
C SER A 47 -5.98 -19.84 9.17
N PHE A 48 -5.59 -19.02 8.18
CA PHE A 48 -5.16 -17.65 8.43
C PHE A 48 -6.26 -16.86 9.15
N MET A 49 -7.53 -17.00 8.77
CA MET A 49 -8.67 -16.28 9.40
C MET A 49 -8.83 -16.55 10.89
N LYS A 50 -8.19 -17.60 11.42
CA LYS A 50 -8.24 -18.00 12.83
C LYS A 50 -7.03 -17.49 13.63
N ILE A 51 -6.10 -16.76 12.99
CA ILE A 51 -4.95 -16.20 13.66
C ILE A 51 -5.39 -15.01 14.49
N GLU A 52 -5.17 -15.11 15.80
CA GLU A 52 -5.44 -14.05 16.76
C GLU A 52 -4.26 -13.09 16.88
N PHE A 53 -4.58 -11.80 16.95
CA PHE A 53 -3.64 -10.73 17.24
C PHE A 53 -3.80 -10.25 18.68
N ILE A 54 -2.75 -9.67 19.25
CA ILE A 54 -2.83 -9.05 20.58
C ILE A 54 -3.77 -7.83 20.53
N CYS A 55 -3.76 -7.13 19.41
CA CYS A 55 -4.57 -5.95 19.15
C CYS A 55 -5.72 -6.28 18.18
N ASP A 56 -6.89 -5.68 18.43
CA ASP A 56 -8.07 -5.81 17.57
C ASP A 56 -7.95 -4.89 16.33
N TYR A 57 -7.31 -5.40 15.29
CA TYR A 57 -7.24 -4.74 13.97
C TYR A 57 -8.47 -5.02 13.09
N ASP A 58 -9.55 -5.59 13.62
CA ASP A 58 -10.83 -5.65 12.92
C ASP A 58 -11.68 -4.41 13.24
N ASN A 59 -11.29 -3.63 14.24
CA ASN A 59 -11.92 -2.37 14.63
C ASN A 59 -11.11 -1.15 14.12
N GLU A 60 -11.67 -0.42 13.16
CA GLU A 60 -11.05 0.79 12.59
C GLU A 60 -10.85 1.92 13.60
N ASN A 61 -11.54 1.95 14.74
CA ASN A 61 -11.40 2.98 15.76
C ASN A 61 -10.33 2.65 16.81
N MET A 62 -9.60 1.55 16.61
CA MET A 62 -8.56 1.09 17.51
C MET A 62 -7.25 1.85 17.26
N PHE A 63 -6.61 2.35 18.33
CA PHE A 63 -5.37 3.16 18.29
C PHE A 63 -4.19 2.56 19.07
N PHE A 64 -4.27 1.28 19.45
CA PHE A 64 -3.15 0.56 20.05
C PHE A 64 -2.43 -0.27 18.99
N TYR A 65 -1.20 -0.67 19.28
CA TYR A 65 -0.43 -1.55 18.42
C TYR A 65 0.53 -2.38 19.26
N ASN A 66 0.97 -3.51 18.73
CA ASN A 66 1.98 -4.34 19.36
C ASN A 66 3.01 -4.82 18.33
N ASN A 67 4.30 -4.61 18.59
CA ASN A 67 5.36 -5.01 17.66
C ASN A 67 5.27 -6.51 17.27
N LYS A 68 4.84 -7.39 18.19
CA LYS A 68 4.68 -8.83 17.88
C LYS A 68 3.64 -9.06 16.79
N ASP A 69 2.58 -8.26 16.75
CA ASP A 69 1.54 -8.35 15.73
C ASP A 69 2.10 -7.99 14.35
N LEU A 70 2.95 -6.96 14.24
CA LEU A 70 3.60 -6.63 12.95
C LEU A 70 4.40 -7.80 12.41
N LYS A 71 5.22 -8.44 13.25
CA LYS A 71 6.00 -9.61 12.80
C LYS A 71 5.09 -10.73 12.32
N LEU A 72 3.96 -10.94 12.98
CA LEU A 72 2.97 -11.94 12.56
C LEU A 72 2.30 -11.56 11.24
N LEU A 73 1.86 -10.31 11.08
CA LEU A 73 1.31 -9.77 9.83
C LEU A 73 2.26 -9.98 8.67
N ILE A 74 3.54 -9.65 8.85
CA ILE A 74 4.56 -9.77 7.82
C ILE A 74 4.85 -11.24 7.48
N VAL A 75 4.87 -12.15 8.45
CA VAL A 75 5.01 -13.60 8.18
C VAL A 75 3.82 -14.14 7.40
N ILE A 76 2.61 -13.67 7.71
CA ILE A 76 1.39 -14.06 6.98
C ILE A 76 1.46 -13.55 5.53
N LEU A 77 1.75 -12.27 5.32
CA LEU A 77 1.88 -11.68 3.98
C LEU A 77 2.99 -12.35 3.16
N ASN A 78 4.17 -12.60 3.75
CA ASN A 78 5.22 -13.39 3.08
C ASN A 78 4.75 -14.79 2.71
N SER A 79 4.00 -15.46 3.60
CA SER A 79 3.47 -16.80 3.31
C SER A 79 2.46 -16.76 2.18
N ILE A 80 1.61 -15.72 2.12
CA ILE A 80 0.66 -15.50 1.02
C ILE A 80 1.40 -15.27 -0.30
N SER A 81 2.42 -14.42 -0.33
CA SER A 81 3.26 -14.19 -1.52
C SER A 81 3.93 -15.48 -1.98
N TYR A 82 4.50 -16.26 -1.06
CA TYR A 82 5.09 -17.57 -1.36
C TYR A 82 4.06 -18.52 -2.01
N ILE A 83 2.87 -18.63 -1.43
CA ILE A 83 1.80 -19.49 -1.95
C ILE A 83 1.37 -19.00 -3.35
N SER A 84 1.21 -17.68 -3.54
CA SER A 84 0.80 -17.09 -4.81
C SER A 84 1.80 -17.39 -5.92
N GLU A 85 3.09 -17.15 -5.68
CA GLU A 85 4.16 -17.44 -6.63
C GLU A 85 4.22 -18.94 -6.95
N SER A 86 4.25 -19.78 -5.91
CA SER A 86 4.31 -21.24 -6.07
C SER A 86 3.10 -21.79 -6.84
N LEU A 87 1.90 -21.25 -6.61
CA LEU A 87 0.70 -21.63 -7.34
C LEU A 87 0.73 -21.17 -8.80
N ASN A 88 1.20 -19.95 -9.07
CA ASN A 88 1.30 -19.45 -10.43
C ASN A 88 2.29 -20.27 -11.26
N GLU A 89 3.41 -20.69 -10.68
CA GLU A 89 4.36 -21.61 -11.33
C GLU A 89 3.74 -22.98 -11.57
N LEU A 90 3.07 -23.52 -10.54
CA LEU A 90 2.43 -24.83 -10.60
C LEU A 90 1.31 -24.89 -11.64
N ASP A 91 0.42 -23.90 -11.66
CA ASP A 91 -0.72 -23.82 -12.59
C ASP A 91 -0.23 -23.77 -14.04
N ARG A 92 0.79 -22.95 -14.33
CA ARG A 92 1.41 -22.88 -15.66
C ARG A 92 2.03 -24.21 -16.07
N SER A 93 2.75 -24.87 -15.16
CA SER A 93 3.41 -26.14 -15.44
C SER A 93 2.39 -27.26 -15.69
N ILE A 94 1.35 -27.35 -14.88
CA ILE A 94 0.34 -28.40 -14.99
C ILE A 94 -0.59 -28.17 -16.18
N ASP A 95 -1.05 -26.95 -16.42
CA ASP A 95 -1.92 -26.65 -17.56
C ASP A 95 -1.19 -26.93 -18.89
N TYR A 96 0.05 -26.44 -19.04
CA TYR A 96 0.84 -26.63 -20.25
C TYR A 96 1.08 -28.12 -20.57
N ASN A 97 1.42 -28.93 -19.55
CA ASN A 97 1.79 -30.32 -19.75
C ASN A 97 0.58 -31.28 -19.76
N TYR A 98 -0.49 -30.94 -19.05
CA TYR A 98 -1.57 -31.90 -18.71
C TYR A 98 -2.99 -31.38 -18.96
N LYS A 99 -3.18 -30.09 -19.25
CA LYS A 99 -4.49 -29.42 -19.39
C LYS A 99 -5.37 -29.61 -18.15
N ILE A 100 -4.75 -29.54 -16.97
CA ILE A 100 -5.43 -29.59 -15.68
C ILE A 100 -5.23 -28.23 -15.04
N ASN A 101 -6.33 -27.55 -14.73
CA ASN A 101 -6.29 -26.24 -14.08
C ASN A 101 -6.36 -26.40 -12.56
N LEU A 102 -5.65 -25.55 -11.84
CA LEU A 102 -5.90 -25.37 -10.41
C LEU A 102 -7.28 -24.73 -10.19
N ASP A 103 -7.86 -24.96 -9.02
CA ASP A 103 -9.16 -24.39 -8.69
C ASP A 103 -9.05 -22.86 -8.57
N SER A 104 -9.76 -22.14 -9.45
CA SER A 104 -9.87 -20.67 -9.44
C SER A 104 -10.31 -20.09 -8.09
N PHE A 105 -11.04 -20.88 -7.29
CA PHE A 105 -11.45 -20.50 -5.94
C PHE A 105 -10.25 -20.25 -5.03
N ILE A 106 -9.13 -20.98 -5.18
CA ILE A 106 -7.91 -20.79 -4.38
C ILE A 106 -7.36 -19.38 -4.56
N PHE A 107 -7.21 -18.94 -5.81
CA PHE A 107 -6.67 -17.60 -6.11
C PHE A 107 -7.58 -16.48 -5.62
N LYS A 108 -8.91 -16.71 -5.62
CA LYS A 108 -9.87 -15.75 -5.05
C LYS A 108 -9.74 -15.69 -3.53
N THR A 109 -9.69 -16.85 -2.87
CA THR A 109 -9.53 -16.93 -1.41
C THR A 109 -8.21 -16.32 -0.97
N LEU A 110 -7.11 -16.60 -1.67
CA LEU A 110 -5.79 -16.03 -1.37
C LEU A 110 -5.80 -14.50 -1.47
N ARG A 111 -6.40 -13.93 -2.52
CA ARG A 111 -6.54 -12.47 -2.69
C ARG A 111 -7.39 -11.82 -1.59
N ASN A 112 -8.48 -12.47 -1.17
CA ASN A 112 -9.31 -11.95 -0.08
C ASN A 112 -8.52 -11.91 1.25
N ILE A 113 -7.75 -12.97 1.51
CA ILE A 113 -6.89 -13.05 2.69
C ILE A 113 -5.79 -11.97 2.61
N GLU A 114 -5.13 -11.83 1.47
CA GLU A 114 -4.11 -10.79 1.23
C GLU A 114 -4.65 -9.38 1.51
N SER A 115 -5.85 -9.07 0.98
CA SER A 115 -6.51 -7.79 1.20
C SER A 115 -6.80 -7.54 2.68
N LEU A 116 -7.29 -8.56 3.41
CA LEU A 116 -7.54 -8.47 4.84
C LEU A 116 -6.27 -8.14 5.62
N TYR A 117 -5.18 -8.84 5.33
CA TYR A 117 -3.92 -8.63 6.07
C TYR A 117 -3.19 -7.35 5.68
N THR A 118 -3.35 -6.90 4.45
CA THR A 118 -2.89 -5.58 4.00
C THR A 118 -3.62 -4.48 4.75
N PHE A 119 -4.94 -4.60 4.90
CA PHE A 119 -5.72 -3.66 5.71
C PHE A 119 -5.29 -3.66 7.19
N LYS A 120 -5.06 -4.83 7.79
CA LYS A 120 -4.54 -4.90 9.17
C LYS A 120 -3.16 -4.26 9.32
N LEU A 121 -2.29 -4.41 8.31
CA LEU A 121 -1.00 -3.72 8.25
C LEU A 121 -1.17 -2.20 8.18
N GLU A 122 -2.12 -1.73 7.37
CA GLU A 122 -2.46 -0.31 7.28
C GLU A 122 -2.88 0.26 8.64
N LEU A 123 -3.80 -0.42 9.33
CA LEU A 123 -4.24 -0.02 10.67
C LEU A 123 -3.08 -0.02 11.67
N TYR A 124 -2.20 -1.03 11.62
CA TYR A 124 -1.01 -1.07 12.47
C TYR A 124 -0.12 0.17 12.28
N VAL A 125 0.22 0.50 11.03
CA VAL A 125 1.07 1.66 10.70
C VAL A 125 0.38 2.98 11.07
N ARG A 126 -0.91 3.10 10.76
CA ARG A 126 -1.74 4.25 11.16
C ARG A 126 -1.71 4.46 12.67
N ASN A 127 -1.84 3.39 13.45
CA ASN A 127 -1.88 3.46 14.91
C ASN A 127 -0.54 3.88 15.51
N ILE A 128 0.58 3.51 14.89
CA ILE A 128 1.91 4.04 15.23
C ILE A 128 1.96 5.55 15.02
N LEU A 129 1.49 6.02 13.85
CA LEU A 129 1.58 7.41 13.45
C LEU A 129 0.50 8.32 14.07
N HIS A 130 -0.59 7.76 14.58
CA HIS A 130 -1.69 8.52 15.16
C HIS A 130 -1.23 9.40 16.33
N LYS A 131 -0.30 8.90 17.16
CA LYS A 131 0.25 9.64 18.31
C LYS A 131 1.36 10.61 17.94
N PHE A 132 1.77 10.63 16.67
CA PHE A 132 2.84 11.48 16.20
C PHE A 132 2.31 12.86 15.86
N ASN A 133 2.98 13.89 16.37
CA ASN A 133 2.69 15.28 16.03
C ASN A 133 3.59 15.74 14.89
N PHE A 134 2.98 16.00 13.73
CA PHE A 134 3.66 16.46 12.51
C PHE A 134 3.92 17.97 12.49
N GLU A 135 3.42 18.74 13.45
CA GLU A 135 3.65 20.20 13.56
C GLU A 135 4.96 20.54 14.27
N HIS A 136 5.64 19.56 14.89
CA HIS A 136 6.88 19.80 15.61
C HIS A 136 8.08 19.97 14.67
N ASN A 137 8.99 20.87 15.04
CA ASN A 137 10.32 20.96 14.44
C ASN A 137 11.03 19.59 14.53
N LYS A 138 11.63 19.12 13.42
CA LYS A 138 12.35 17.83 13.27
C LYS A 138 11.44 16.60 13.12
N VAL A 139 10.42 16.70 12.28
CA VAL A 139 9.52 15.58 11.90
C VAL A 139 10.31 14.33 11.48
N SER A 140 11.28 14.49 10.58
CA SER A 140 12.07 13.40 10.00
C SER A 140 12.79 12.57 11.06
N LYS A 141 13.53 13.22 11.96
CA LYS A 141 14.31 12.54 13.01
C LYS A 141 13.41 11.70 13.92
N ASN A 142 12.26 12.25 14.30
CA ASN A 142 11.36 11.55 15.21
C ASN A 142 10.60 10.42 14.50
N LEU A 143 10.16 10.62 13.25
CA LEU A 143 9.56 9.56 12.43
C LEU A 143 10.54 8.40 12.20
N ILE A 144 11.79 8.71 11.84
CA ILE A 144 12.83 7.70 11.65
C ILE A 144 13.04 6.89 12.93
N SER A 145 13.10 7.54 14.10
CA SER A 145 13.20 6.87 15.40
C SER A 145 12.00 5.96 15.68
N ILE A 146 10.79 6.40 15.34
CA ILE A 146 9.57 5.60 15.47
C ILE A 146 9.63 4.39 14.53
N PHE A 147 10.08 4.55 13.30
CA PHE A 147 10.21 3.46 12.34
C PHE A 147 11.25 2.43 12.78
N GLU A 148 12.43 2.84 13.22
CA GLU A 148 13.44 1.93 13.77
C GLU A 148 12.88 1.11 14.96
N LYS A 149 12.15 1.77 15.86
CA LYS A 149 11.65 1.13 17.08
C LYS A 149 10.45 0.20 16.87
N ASN A 150 9.56 0.54 15.94
CA ASN A 150 8.24 -0.11 15.85
C ASN A 150 7.99 -0.84 14.52
N ILE A 151 8.76 -0.55 13.47
CA ILE A 151 8.59 -1.16 12.14
C ILE A 151 9.83 -1.96 11.74
N PHE A 152 11.00 -1.32 11.75
CA PHE A 152 12.26 -1.90 11.29
C PHE A 152 13.10 -2.50 12.42
N TYR A 153 12.46 -2.90 13.51
CA TYR A 153 13.14 -3.55 14.64
C TYR A 153 13.59 -4.99 14.31
N PHE A 154 13.16 -5.53 13.17
CA PHE A 154 13.58 -6.81 12.62
C PHE A 154 14.12 -6.63 11.20
N ASP A 155 14.92 -7.61 10.77
CA ASP A 155 15.51 -7.61 9.45
C ASP A 155 14.45 -7.80 8.35
N ILE A 156 14.38 -6.82 7.45
CA ILE A 156 13.43 -6.77 6.34
C ILE A 156 14.02 -7.32 5.04
N GLU A 157 15.32 -7.65 4.97
CA GLU A 157 15.91 -8.23 3.76
C GLU A 157 15.25 -9.57 3.40
N ASP A 158 14.79 -10.27 4.44
CA ASP A 158 14.13 -11.56 4.41
C ASP A 158 12.67 -11.56 3.88
N LEU A 159 12.17 -10.41 3.43
CA LEU A 159 10.79 -10.26 2.93
C LEU A 159 10.71 -10.44 1.41
N PHE A 160 9.54 -10.85 0.91
CA PHE A 160 9.25 -10.74 -0.52
C PHE A 160 9.24 -9.27 -0.94
N ASP A 161 9.67 -9.00 -2.17
CA ASP A 161 9.75 -7.63 -2.67
C ASP A 161 8.36 -6.96 -2.75
N ASP A 162 7.31 -7.71 -3.08
CA ASP A 162 5.93 -7.21 -3.04
C ASP A 162 5.49 -6.83 -1.62
N VAL A 163 5.90 -7.61 -0.61
CA VAL A 163 5.61 -7.31 0.80
C VAL A 163 6.41 -6.10 1.28
N LYS A 164 7.67 -5.96 0.87
CA LYS A 164 8.49 -4.75 1.14
C LYS A 164 7.83 -3.54 0.51
N MET A 165 7.45 -3.63 -0.76
CA MET A 165 6.78 -2.55 -1.48
C MET A 165 5.50 -2.14 -0.75
N ASN A 166 4.63 -3.10 -0.43
CA ASN A 166 3.37 -2.84 0.28
C ASN A 166 3.60 -2.16 1.65
N LEU A 167 4.58 -2.64 2.44
CA LEU A 167 4.93 -2.00 3.71
C LEU A 167 5.39 -0.55 3.51
N MET A 168 6.26 -0.29 2.53
CA MET A 168 6.78 1.05 2.27
C MET A 168 5.69 1.99 1.76
N GLU A 169 4.85 1.53 0.83
CA GLU A 169 3.68 2.27 0.33
C GLU A 169 2.71 2.59 1.46
N THR A 170 2.41 1.62 2.32
CA THR A 170 1.56 1.81 3.50
C THR A 170 2.12 2.90 4.43
N ILE A 171 3.43 2.87 4.70
CA ILE A 171 4.08 3.91 5.51
C ILE A 171 3.89 5.29 4.89
N VAL A 172 4.13 5.44 3.58
CA VAL A 172 4.05 6.73 2.92
C VAL A 172 2.61 7.24 2.84
N ILE A 173 1.65 6.37 2.54
CA ILE A 173 0.22 6.71 2.53
C ILE A 173 -0.22 7.17 3.91
N GLN A 174 0.24 6.50 4.99
CA GLN A 174 -0.09 6.93 6.35
C GLN A 174 0.66 8.19 6.80
N ILE A 175 1.82 8.51 6.22
CA ILE A 175 2.43 9.83 6.40
C ILE A 175 1.58 10.90 5.68
N LEU A 176 1.19 10.64 4.43
CA LEU A 176 0.37 11.54 3.63
C LEU A 176 -0.97 11.84 4.31
N SER A 177 -1.66 10.82 4.82
CA SER A 177 -2.95 10.98 5.51
C SER A 177 -2.87 11.89 6.73
N ARG A 178 -1.71 11.92 7.42
CA ARG A 178 -1.48 12.81 8.56
C ARG A 178 -1.10 14.21 8.11
N ILE A 179 -0.33 14.34 7.04
CA ILE A 179 0.04 15.61 6.42
C ILE A 179 -1.21 16.34 5.87
N TYR A 180 -2.20 15.62 5.36
CA TYR A 180 -3.47 16.19 4.89
C TYR A 180 -4.27 16.93 5.96
N LEU A 181 -4.02 16.64 7.23
CA LEU A 181 -4.72 17.29 8.35
C LEU A 181 -4.03 18.58 8.79
N LEU A 182 -2.92 18.96 8.16
CA LEU A 182 -2.14 20.15 8.51
C LEU A 182 -2.52 21.33 7.62
N ASP A 183 -2.36 22.52 8.19
CA ASP A 183 -2.47 23.78 7.47
C ASP A 183 -1.10 24.25 6.97
N PHE A 184 -1.05 24.66 5.71
CA PHE A 184 0.18 25.06 5.03
C PHE A 184 0.18 26.52 4.58
N ASP A 185 1.33 27.16 4.77
CA ASP A 185 1.78 28.35 4.04
C ASP A 185 3.07 27.99 3.29
N GLU A 186 3.62 28.92 2.52
CA GLU A 186 4.84 28.70 1.73
C GLU A 186 6.00 28.17 2.59
N ILE A 187 6.16 28.75 3.79
CA ILE A 187 7.26 28.44 4.71
C ILE A 187 7.07 27.05 5.34
N THR A 188 5.86 26.73 5.82
CA THR A 188 5.60 25.41 6.43
C THR A 188 5.63 24.30 5.39
N ALA A 189 5.19 24.55 4.16
CA ALA A 189 5.26 23.61 3.05
C ALA A 189 6.72 23.31 2.65
N GLU A 190 7.54 24.35 2.49
CA GLU A 190 8.96 24.20 2.17
C GLU A 190 9.68 23.38 3.26
N ASN A 191 9.48 23.72 4.53
CA ASN A 191 10.05 22.99 5.65
C ASN A 191 9.61 21.52 5.67
N MET A 192 8.32 21.24 5.44
CA MET A 192 7.80 19.87 5.39
C MET A 192 8.40 19.07 4.24
N ILE A 193 8.66 19.69 3.08
CA ILE A 193 9.33 19.02 1.95
C ILE A 193 10.74 18.56 2.35
N TYR A 194 11.51 19.39 3.05
CA TYR A 194 12.83 18.98 3.53
C TYR A 194 12.75 17.81 4.51
N GLU A 195 11.78 17.84 5.44
CA GLU A 195 11.57 16.77 6.41
C GLU A 195 11.15 15.45 5.73
N VAL A 196 10.20 15.51 4.79
CA VAL A 196 9.74 14.36 4.00
C VAL A 196 10.85 13.81 3.12
N ALA A 197 11.68 14.66 2.51
CA ALA A 197 12.82 14.23 1.69
C ALA A 197 13.86 13.46 2.53
N ALA A 198 14.10 13.88 3.78
CA ALA A 198 14.97 13.14 4.70
C ALA A 198 14.39 11.74 5.02
N VAL A 199 13.08 11.64 5.24
CA VAL A 199 12.40 10.34 5.44
C VAL A 199 12.47 9.48 4.17
N LYS A 200 12.24 10.06 2.99
CA LYS A 200 12.38 9.38 1.69
C LYS A 200 13.75 8.77 1.51
N ASN A 201 14.81 9.54 1.76
CA ASN A 201 16.18 9.07 1.64
C ASN A 201 16.50 7.95 2.64
N TYR A 202 15.91 8.00 3.84
CA TYR A 202 16.05 6.93 4.82
C TYR A 202 15.33 5.64 4.38
N LEU A 203 14.10 5.73 3.86
CA LEU A 203 13.33 4.57 3.38
C LEU A 203 13.92 3.98 2.09
N LYS A 204 14.51 4.81 1.21
CA LYS A 204 15.20 4.35 -0.01
C LYS A 204 16.37 3.41 0.23
N LYS A 205 16.98 3.45 1.41
CA LYS A 205 18.01 2.48 1.82
C LYS A 205 17.45 1.06 2.01
N ARG A 206 16.13 0.94 2.15
CA ARG A 206 15.40 -0.30 2.42
C ARG A 206 14.63 -0.80 1.21
N TYR A 207 14.10 0.11 0.41
CA TYR A 207 13.44 -0.20 -0.86
C TYR A 207 13.57 0.99 -1.82
N GLN A 208 14.19 0.78 -2.98
CA GLN A 208 14.69 1.87 -3.82
C GLN A 208 13.57 2.73 -4.45
N SER A 209 12.44 2.11 -4.80
CA SER A 209 11.35 2.77 -5.53
C SER A 209 10.08 2.79 -4.68
N ILE A 210 9.68 3.96 -4.21
CA ILE A 210 8.43 4.12 -3.44
C ILE A 210 7.59 5.20 -4.15
N PRO A 211 6.79 4.82 -5.17
CA PRO A 211 5.97 5.74 -5.96
C PRO A 211 5.17 6.77 -5.17
N SER A 212 4.56 6.41 -4.04
CA SER A 212 3.69 7.35 -3.28
C SER A 212 4.43 8.59 -2.74
N PHE A 213 5.76 8.56 -2.64
CA PHE A 213 6.49 9.78 -2.28
C PHE A 213 6.35 10.88 -3.32
N ASN A 214 6.20 10.53 -4.60
CA ASN A 214 6.02 11.53 -5.66
C ASN A 214 4.67 12.24 -5.48
N VAL A 215 3.63 11.51 -5.08
CA VAL A 215 2.31 12.08 -4.77
C VAL A 215 2.42 13.02 -3.57
N LEU A 216 3.08 12.59 -2.50
CA LEU A 216 3.31 13.42 -1.31
C LEU A 216 4.11 14.70 -1.61
N GLU A 217 5.17 14.60 -2.42
CA GLU A 217 5.95 15.77 -2.85
C GLU A 217 5.13 16.72 -3.73
N SER A 218 4.34 16.20 -4.68
CA SER A 218 3.45 17.01 -5.51
C SER A 218 2.41 17.74 -4.68
N TYR A 219 1.82 17.08 -3.68
CA TYR A 219 0.86 17.71 -2.75
C TYR A 219 1.49 18.91 -2.05
N LEU A 220 2.66 18.74 -1.43
CA LEU A 220 3.34 19.80 -0.69
C LEU A 220 3.80 20.96 -1.60
N LYS A 221 4.23 20.67 -2.82
CA LYS A 221 4.69 21.68 -3.78
C LYS A 221 3.61 22.68 -4.18
N ILE A 222 2.35 22.28 -4.17
CA ILE A 222 1.23 23.19 -4.45
C ILE A 222 1.24 24.37 -3.46
N PHE A 223 1.54 24.10 -2.19
CA PHE A 223 1.55 25.10 -1.11
C PHE A 223 2.79 25.99 -1.09
N ILE A 224 3.83 25.69 -1.87
CA ILE A 224 4.96 26.62 -2.08
C ILE A 224 4.54 27.78 -2.97
N CYS A 225 3.48 27.62 -3.78
CA CYS A 225 3.02 28.67 -4.65
C CYS A 225 2.22 29.70 -3.86
N SER A 226 2.60 30.98 -3.98
CA SER A 226 1.90 32.06 -3.30
C SER A 226 0.43 32.16 -3.70
N THR A 227 -0.44 32.36 -2.71
CA THR A 227 -1.87 32.59 -2.89
C THR A 227 -2.23 34.03 -3.22
N GLU A 228 -1.27 34.96 -3.12
CA GLU A 228 -1.48 36.39 -3.41
C GLU A 228 -1.95 36.62 -4.85
N ASN A 229 -1.36 35.88 -5.80
CA ASN A 229 -1.81 35.85 -7.19
C ASN A 229 -2.65 34.59 -7.46
N LYS A 230 -3.97 34.74 -7.29
CA LYS A 230 -4.97 33.67 -7.42
C LYS A 230 -4.91 32.95 -8.77
N GLU A 231 -4.67 33.68 -9.86
CA GLU A 231 -4.63 33.12 -11.21
C GLU A 231 -3.42 32.20 -11.41
N ILE A 232 -2.24 32.66 -10.96
CA ILE A 232 -1.00 31.88 -11.00
C ILE A 232 -1.09 30.68 -10.06
N PHE A 233 -1.65 30.85 -8.86
CA PHE A 233 -1.85 29.74 -7.93
C PHE A 233 -2.69 28.61 -8.56
N ILE A 234 -3.79 28.96 -9.23
CA ILE A 234 -4.67 28.00 -9.90
C ILE A 234 -3.95 27.31 -11.08
N GLU A 235 -3.12 28.03 -11.84
CA GLU A 235 -2.31 27.42 -12.91
C GLU A 235 -1.32 26.40 -12.36
N ASN A 236 -0.58 26.79 -11.32
CA ASN A 236 0.36 25.90 -10.66
C ASN A 236 -0.36 24.70 -10.03
N PHE A 237 -1.55 24.88 -9.46
CA PHE A 237 -2.38 23.77 -8.99
C PHE A 237 -2.70 22.78 -10.12
N TYR A 238 -3.15 23.23 -11.29
CA TYR A 238 -3.45 22.33 -12.41
C TYR A 238 -2.21 21.53 -12.85
N VAL A 239 -1.04 22.18 -12.90
CA VAL A 239 0.21 21.54 -13.32
C VAL A 239 0.72 20.54 -12.27
N LEU A 240 0.70 20.93 -10.99
CA LEU A 240 1.30 20.14 -9.90
C LEU A 240 0.38 19.03 -9.38
N SER A 241 -0.94 19.25 -9.38
CA SER A 241 -1.91 18.24 -8.94
C SER A 241 -2.05 17.09 -9.94
N ASN A 242 -1.90 17.38 -11.25
CA ASN A 242 -2.05 16.40 -12.33
C ASN A 242 -3.31 15.52 -12.18
N GLU A 243 -4.45 16.15 -11.83
CA GLU A 243 -5.76 15.50 -11.60
C GLU A 243 -5.82 14.52 -10.41
N ILE A 244 -4.78 14.49 -9.56
CA ILE A 244 -4.73 13.61 -8.39
C ILE A 244 -5.52 14.22 -7.21
N PHE A 245 -5.42 15.53 -7.01
CA PHE A 245 -6.03 16.23 -5.88
C PHE A 245 -7.22 17.07 -6.33
N SER A 246 -8.27 17.13 -5.53
CA SER A 246 -9.35 18.10 -5.75
C SER A 246 -8.90 19.49 -5.30
N PHE A 247 -9.40 20.54 -5.95
CA PHE A 247 -9.04 21.90 -5.57
C PHE A 247 -9.57 22.24 -4.17
N GLU A 248 -10.74 21.72 -3.81
CA GLU A 248 -11.32 21.86 -2.48
C GLU A 248 -10.39 21.31 -1.41
N GLN A 249 -9.81 20.11 -1.62
CA GLN A 249 -8.83 19.54 -0.69
C GLN A 249 -7.65 20.48 -0.45
N ILE A 250 -7.12 21.10 -1.50
CA ILE A 250 -5.97 22.01 -1.39
C ILE A 250 -6.33 23.28 -0.62
N ILE A 251 -7.39 23.98 -1.01
CA ILE A 251 -7.73 25.27 -0.38
C ILE A 251 -8.13 25.11 1.09
N TRP A 252 -8.74 23.98 1.45
CA TRP A 252 -9.07 23.69 2.85
C TRP A 252 -7.86 23.44 3.73
N SER A 253 -6.71 23.09 3.14
CA SER A 253 -5.43 22.92 3.83
C SER A 253 -4.53 24.17 3.78
N LEU A 254 -5.00 25.29 3.22
CA LEU A 254 -4.29 26.57 3.30
C LEU A 254 -4.40 27.15 4.71
N LYS A 255 -3.32 27.69 5.26
CA LYS A 255 -3.32 28.34 6.56
C LYS A 255 -4.07 29.67 6.56
N ASP A 256 -4.01 30.39 5.46
CA ASP A 256 -4.82 31.60 5.24
C ASP A 256 -6.25 31.19 4.82
N LYS A 257 -7.15 31.16 5.80
CA LYS A 257 -8.55 30.80 5.58
C LYS A 257 -9.38 31.95 4.99
N ASP A 258 -8.92 33.20 5.11
CA ASP A 258 -9.69 34.37 4.68
C ASP A 258 -9.76 34.47 3.15
N ASN A 259 -8.71 34.00 2.46
CA ASN A 259 -8.61 34.01 1.00
C ASN A 259 -9.24 32.79 0.29
N VAL A 260 -9.78 31.81 1.03
CA VAL A 260 -10.28 30.55 0.47
C VAL A 260 -11.47 30.75 -0.48
N CYS A 261 -12.45 31.56 -0.10
CA CYS A 261 -13.63 31.81 -0.93
C CYS A 261 -13.28 32.46 -2.27
N ASP A 262 -12.37 33.44 -2.25
CA ASP A 262 -11.94 34.11 -3.46
C ASP A 262 -11.19 33.17 -4.42
N LEU A 263 -10.34 32.28 -3.88
CA LEU A 263 -9.64 31.27 -4.68
C LEU A 263 -10.62 30.30 -5.34
N LEU A 264 -11.65 29.87 -4.60
CA LEU A 264 -12.71 29.00 -5.10
C LEU A 264 -13.45 29.66 -6.27
N ASP A 265 -13.82 30.94 -6.13
CA ASP A 265 -14.56 31.68 -7.16
C ASP A 265 -13.75 31.81 -8.46
N VAL A 266 -12.46 32.14 -8.37
CA VAL A 266 -11.58 32.23 -9.55
C VAL A 266 -11.42 30.85 -10.20
N TYR A 267 -11.28 29.79 -9.41
CA TYR A 267 -11.18 28.42 -9.92
C TYR A 267 -12.43 28.00 -10.68
N LEU A 268 -13.62 28.23 -10.11
CA LEU A 268 -14.90 27.88 -10.73
C LEU A 268 -15.14 28.65 -12.04
N LYS A 269 -14.84 29.95 -12.07
CA LYS A 269 -14.90 30.77 -13.30
C LYS A 269 -13.99 30.21 -14.40
N ARG A 270 -12.78 29.78 -14.04
CA ARG A 270 -11.83 29.22 -14.99
C ARG A 270 -12.25 27.84 -15.49
N LYS A 271 -12.87 27.03 -14.63
CA LYS A 271 -13.42 25.72 -14.99
C LYS A 271 -14.60 25.84 -15.94
N SER A 272 -15.51 26.79 -15.73
CA SER A 272 -16.64 27.04 -16.65
C SER A 272 -16.15 27.50 -18.02
N LEU A 273 -15.19 28.44 -18.07
CA LEU A 273 -14.58 28.91 -19.32
C LEU A 273 -13.88 27.79 -20.11
N LYS A 274 -13.22 26.85 -19.42
CA LYS A 274 -12.63 25.67 -20.09
C LYS A 274 -13.70 24.77 -20.71
N ASN A 275 -14.81 24.53 -20.00
CA ASN A 275 -15.89 23.68 -20.48
C ASN A 275 -16.61 24.31 -21.69
N GLU A 276 -16.90 25.61 -21.65
CA GLU A 276 -17.50 26.34 -22.79
C GLU A 276 -16.61 26.29 -24.04
N ASN A 277 -15.29 26.44 -23.88
CA ASN A 277 -14.34 26.35 -25.00
C ASN A 277 -14.17 24.93 -25.55
N LEU A 278 -14.42 23.89 -24.75
CA LEU A 278 -14.43 22.49 -25.19
C LEU A 278 -15.72 22.15 -25.93
N GLU A 279 -16.86 22.68 -25.49
CA GLU A 279 -18.14 22.52 -26.18
C GLU A 279 -18.12 23.22 -27.56
N LEU A 280 -17.55 24.43 -27.65
CA LEU A 280 -17.36 25.13 -28.92
C LEU A 280 -16.46 24.38 -29.90
N LYS A 281 -15.40 23.70 -29.41
CA LYS A 281 -14.50 22.90 -30.26
C LYS A 281 -15.08 21.56 -30.71
N ASN A 282 -16.08 21.04 -30.01
CA ASN A 282 -16.76 19.79 -30.37
C ASN A 282 -18.04 20.04 -31.19
N ALA A 283 -18.40 21.32 -31.42
CA ALA A 283 -19.53 21.72 -32.24
C ALA A 283 -19.16 22.05 -33.70
N ASP A 284 -17.85 22.06 -34.01
CA ASP A 284 -17.25 22.17 -35.34
C ASP A 284 -16.81 20.79 -35.87
#